data_AF-A0A259JZU8-F1
#
_entry.id   AF-A0A259JZU8-F1
#
_cell.length_a   1.000
_cell.length_b   1.000
_cell.length_c   1.000
_cell.angle_alpha   90.00
_cell.angle_beta   90.00
_cell.angle_gamma   90.00
#
_symmetry.space_group_name_H-M   'P 1'
#
loop_
_entity.id
_entity.type
_entity.pdbx_description
1 polymer ?
#
loop_
_entity_poly.entity_id
_entity_poly.type
_entity_poly.pdbx_seq_one_letter_code
_entity_poly.pdbx_strand_id
1 'polypeptide(L)' 'AHLARGTTLVLVTHDAALAARCGRTVRLRSGRIKADSAQSKVTA' A
#
# COMPACT_ATOMS: atom_id res chain seq x y z
N ALA A 1 -6.01 -1.44 17.46
CA ALA A 1 -6.15 -0.67 16.20
C ALA A 1 -4.95 0.26 16.03
N HIS A 2 -3.88 -0.17 15.35
CA HIS A 2 -2.73 0.73 15.07
C HIS A 2 -3.18 1.99 14.31
N LEU A 3 -4.09 1.83 13.34
CA LEU A 3 -4.74 2.90 12.56
C LEU A 3 -5.31 4.07 13.38
N ALA A 4 -5.85 3.83 14.58
CA ALA A 4 -6.51 4.85 15.38
C ALA A 4 -5.56 5.92 15.97
N ARG A 5 -4.24 5.75 15.81
CA ARG A 5 -3.21 6.65 16.35
C ARG A 5 -2.47 7.47 15.29
N GLY A 6 -2.99 7.52 14.05
CA GLY A 6 -2.32 8.23 12.95
C GLY A 6 -1.02 7.54 12.49
N THR A 7 -0.93 6.22 12.69
CA THR A 7 0.28 5.45 12.33
C THR A 7 0.31 5.11 10.85
N THR A 8 1.50 5.15 10.25
CA THR A 8 1.72 4.64 8.88
C THR A 8 1.76 3.11 8.88
N LEU A 9 0.95 2.49 8.03
CA LEU A 9 0.97 1.04 7.79
C LEU A 9 1.70 0.72 6.48
N VAL A 10 2.68 -0.17 6.54
CA VAL A 10 3.28 -0.79 5.35
C VAL A 10 2.93 -2.28 5.36
N LEU A 11 2.30 -2.76 4.29
CA LEU A 11 1.91 -4.16 4.11
C LEU A 11 2.64 -4.73 2.89
N VAL A 12 3.30 -5.88 3.09
CA VAL A 12 3.92 -6.66 2.00
C VAL A 12 3.11 -7.94 1.85
N THR A 13 2.59 -8.18 0.66
CA THR A 13 1.81 -9.39 0.36
C THR A 13 1.95 -9.77 -1.11
N HIS A 14 1.78 -11.06 -1.39
CA HIS A 14 1.65 -11.57 -2.76
C HIS A 14 0.19 -11.60 -3.23
N ASP A 15 -0.77 -11.40 -2.32
CA ASP A 15 -2.19 -11.33 -2.65
C ASP A 15 -2.55 -9.95 -3.25
N ALA A 16 -2.86 -9.95 -4.55
CA ALA A 16 -3.21 -8.73 -5.28
C ALA A 16 -4.54 -8.12 -4.81
N ALA A 17 -5.51 -8.93 -4.38
CA ALA A 17 -6.80 -8.43 -3.92
C ALA A 17 -6.67 -7.68 -2.59
N LEU A 18 -5.80 -8.18 -1.70
CA LEU A 18 -5.48 -7.48 -0.46
C LEU A 18 -4.71 -6.18 -0.72
N ALA A 19 -3.70 -6.22 -1.60
CA ALA A 19 -2.91 -5.03 -1.95
C ALA A 19 -3.75 -3.92 -2.59
N ALA A 20 -4.78 -4.27 -3.37
CA ALA A 20 -5.68 -3.31 -4.01
C ALA A 20 -6.53 -2.49 -3.02
N ARG A 21 -6.64 -2.95 -1.76
CA ARG A 21 -7.33 -2.23 -0.68
C ARG A 21 -6.47 -1.13 -0.05
N CYS A 22 -5.15 -1.15 -0.28
CA CYS A 22 -4.24 -0.13 0.24
C CYS A 22 -4.35 1.17 -0.57
N GLY A 23 -4.16 2.32 0.09
CA GLY A 23 -4.17 3.63 -0.58
C GLY A 23 -2.99 3.84 -1.55
N ARG A 24 -1.94 3.02 -1.45
CA ARG A 24 -0.82 2.99 -2.39
C ARG A 24 -0.34 1.56 -2.57
N THR A 25 0.00 1.19 -3.79
CA THR A 25 0.56 -0.11 -4.14
C THR A 25 1.87 0.07 -4.90
N VAL A 26 2.95 -0.53 -4.40
CA VAL A 26 4.28 -0.53 -5.02
C VAL A 26 4.63 -1.97 -5.42
N ARG A 27 5.00 -2.18 -6.69
CA ARG A 27 5.46 -3.48 -7.20
C ARG A 27 6.97 -3.48 -7.32
N LEU A 28 7.63 -4.39 -6.63
CA LEU A 28 9.07 -4.59 -6.70
C LEU A 28 9.42 -5.80 -7.58
N ARG A 29 10.54 -5.72 -8.28
CA ARG A 29 11.16 -6.86 -8.98
C ARG A 29 12.67 -6.68 -8.99
N SER A 30 13.41 -7.69 -8.53
CA SER A 30 14.88 -7.67 -8.51
C SER A 30 15.46 -6.41 -7.83
N GLY A 31 14.88 -6.02 -6.70
CA GLY A 31 15.29 -4.84 -5.93
C GLY A 31 14.89 -3.48 -6.53
N ARG A 32 14.13 -3.45 -7.63
CA ARG A 32 13.70 -2.21 -8.29
C ARG A 32 12.19 -2.04 -8.27
N ILE A 33 11.73 -0.79 -8.19
CA ILE A 33 10.31 -0.43 -8.35
C ILE A 33 9.95 -0.56 -9.82
N LYS A 34 9.04 -1.50 -10.12
CA LYS A 34 8.49 -1.72 -11.46
C LYS A 34 7.23 -0.88 -11.69
N ALA A 35 6.43 -0.68 -10.66
CA ALA A 35 5.22 0.14 -10.72
C ALA A 35 4.92 0.75 -9.35
N ASP A 36 4.36 1.95 -9.36
CA ASP A 36 3.90 2.67 -8.18
C ASP A 36 2.59 3.35 -8.52
N SER A 37 1.57 3.08 -7.71
CA SER A 37 0.23 3.62 -7.93
C SER A 37 -0.33 4.07 -6.59
N ALA A 38 -0.74 5.33 -6.51
CA ALA A 38 -1.46 5.88 -5.38
C ALA A 38 -2.93 6.03 -5.76
N GLN A 39 -3.83 5.46 -4.95
CA GLN A 39 -5.23 5.82 -4.97
C GLN A 39 -5.39 7.09 -4.13
N SER A 40 -6.10 8.08 -4.65
CA SER A 40 -6.52 9.23 -3.85
C SER A 40 -7.57 8.78 -2.83
N LYS A 41 -7.11 8.23 -1.72
CA LYS A 41 -7.90 7.95 -0.52
C LYS A 41 -7.28 8.74 0.63
N VAL A 42 -7.49 10.04 0.61
CA VAL A 42 -7.38 10.87 1.82
C VAL A 42 -8.71 11.58 1.96
N THR A 43 -9.70 10.88 2.51
CA THR A 43 -10.85 11.53 3.13
C THR A 43 -10.46 11.81 4.57
N ALA A 44 -10.45 13.10 4.92
CA ALA A 44 -10.25 13.57 6.28
C ALA A 44 -11.31 13.02 7.24
#